data_AF-A0A166PJ58-F1
#
_entry.id   AF-A0A166PJ58-F1
#
_cell.length_a   1.000
_cell.length_b   1.000
_cell.length_c   1.000
_cell.angle_alpha   90.00
_cell.angle_beta   90.00
_cell.angle_gamma   90.00
#
_symmetry.space_group_name_H-M   'P 1'
#
loop_
_entity.id
_entity.type
_entity.pdbx_description
1 polymer ?
#
loop_
_entity_poly.entity_id
_entity_poly.type
_entity_poly.pdbx_seq_one_letter_code
_entity_poly.pdbx_strand_id
1 'polypeptide(L)'
;MSILGECGHITCEKCLDDSQGAEECQAHLCTGSVQGFRIIKAADLGIVRGFATHGPVPEMGLAYHGSKLSSLVGLLSDHNAIPESDRVILFIQYPEVMKAASDILREAKISHLVVFSNDHHASRKIIQFQSLKDDIRVLILQLGDVTAAGLNLQVANHIIFLGPLFTMSRYDYTSGMTQAIGRARRYGQAKHVHIYHLLTLNTLEVNIFEDRRQERIARKGGNFLVMNEQETNDDEACWKGKDLQGSQLDNVDG
;
A
#
# COMPACT_ATOMS: atom_id res chain seq x y z
N MET A 1 2.80 -1.44 -28.69
CA MET A 1 3.53 -2.68 -28.37
C MET A 1 3.15 -3.10 -26.96
N SER A 2 2.90 -4.38 -26.77
CA SER A 2 2.47 -4.96 -25.48
C SER A 2 3.30 -6.20 -25.17
N ILE A 3 3.35 -6.58 -23.91
CA ILE A 3 4.05 -7.77 -23.42
C ILE A 3 3.01 -8.70 -22.82
N LEU A 4 3.06 -9.96 -23.25
CA LEU A 4 2.21 -11.02 -22.72
C LEU A 4 2.80 -11.49 -21.39
N GLY A 5 2.13 -11.20 -20.27
CA GLY A 5 2.69 -11.36 -18.92
C GLY A 5 3.02 -12.79 -18.51
N GLU A 6 2.47 -13.80 -19.18
CA GLU A 6 2.77 -15.21 -18.88
C GLU A 6 4.07 -15.70 -19.51
N CYS A 7 4.42 -15.21 -20.70
CA CYS A 7 5.57 -15.70 -21.47
C CYS A 7 6.62 -14.63 -21.81
N GLY A 8 6.33 -13.34 -21.54
CA GLY A 8 7.23 -12.22 -21.81
C GLY A 8 7.35 -11.82 -23.28
N HIS A 9 6.61 -12.44 -24.20
CA HIS A 9 6.66 -12.10 -25.62
C HIS A 9 6.09 -10.70 -25.89
N ILE A 10 6.83 -9.94 -26.71
CA ILE A 10 6.43 -8.59 -27.15
C ILE A 10 5.61 -8.71 -28.44
N THR A 11 4.42 -8.12 -28.45
CA THR A 11 3.49 -8.15 -29.58
C THR A 11 3.19 -6.75 -30.13
N CYS A 12 2.97 -6.67 -31.44
CA CYS A 12 2.31 -5.53 -32.06
C CYS A 12 0.81 -5.55 -31.76
N GLU A 13 0.08 -4.48 -32.09
CA GLU A 13 -1.36 -4.38 -31.82
C GLU A 13 -2.17 -5.50 -32.48
N LYS A 14 -1.90 -5.80 -33.76
CA LYS A 14 -2.56 -6.91 -34.47
C LYS A 14 -2.30 -8.28 -33.83
N CYS A 15 -1.04 -8.58 -33.52
CA CYS A 15 -0.68 -9.85 -32.87
C CYS A 15 -1.25 -9.95 -31.45
N LEU A 16 -1.48 -8.83 -30.78
CA LEU A 16 -2.15 -8.80 -29.48
C LEU A 16 -3.63 -9.15 -29.65
N ASP A 17 -4.32 -8.55 -30.61
CA ASP A 17 -5.73 -8.84 -30.90
C ASP A 17 -5.92 -10.32 -31.24
N ASP A 18 -5.04 -10.88 -32.09
CA ASP A 18 -5.05 -12.31 -32.43
C ASP A 18 -4.81 -13.19 -31.20
N SER A 19 -3.84 -12.83 -30.36
CA SER A 19 -3.52 -13.60 -29.15
C SER A 19 -4.62 -13.50 -28.09
N GLN A 20 -5.31 -12.36 -27.99
CA GLN A 20 -6.44 -12.18 -27.08
C GLN A 20 -7.67 -12.94 -27.56
N GLY A 21 -7.94 -12.93 -28.86
CA GLY A 21 -9.06 -13.67 -29.45
C GLY A 21 -8.90 -15.19 -29.29
N ALA A 22 -7.66 -15.69 -29.37
CA ALA A 22 -7.34 -17.10 -29.17
C ALA A 22 -7.07 -17.48 -27.70
N GLU A 23 -6.98 -16.49 -26.80
CA GLU A 23 -6.47 -16.65 -25.42
C GLU A 23 -5.10 -17.37 -25.31
N GLU A 24 -4.32 -17.36 -26.38
CA GLU A 24 -3.05 -18.07 -26.52
C GLU A 24 -2.00 -17.21 -27.23
N CYS A 25 -0.75 -17.34 -26.79
CA CYS A 25 0.38 -16.67 -27.42
C CYS A 25 0.65 -17.24 -28.82
N GLN A 26 0.59 -16.39 -29.84
CA GLN A 26 0.81 -16.77 -31.24
C GLN A 26 2.30 -16.93 -31.62
N ALA A 27 3.22 -16.83 -30.66
CA ALA A 27 4.64 -17.03 -30.92
C ALA A 27 4.96 -18.51 -31.13
N HIS A 28 5.83 -18.81 -32.10
CA HIS A 28 6.22 -20.18 -32.42
C HIS A 28 6.79 -20.90 -31.19
N LEU A 29 6.26 -22.10 -30.88
CA LEU A 29 6.59 -22.94 -29.73
C LEU A 29 6.25 -22.35 -28.35
N CYS A 30 5.46 -21.27 -28.29
CA CYS A 30 4.96 -20.75 -27.04
C CYS A 30 3.61 -21.39 -26.69
N THR A 31 3.44 -21.83 -25.44
CA THR A 31 2.18 -22.37 -24.91
C THR A 31 1.59 -21.46 -23.83
N GLY A 32 1.92 -20.18 -23.88
CA GLY A 32 1.57 -19.22 -22.84
C GLY A 32 0.13 -18.75 -23.04
N SER A 33 -0.67 -18.77 -21.98
CA SER A 33 -2.03 -18.24 -22.05
C SER A 33 -2.03 -16.71 -22.08
N VAL A 34 -3.02 -16.13 -22.76
CA VAL A 34 -3.17 -14.68 -22.91
C VAL A 34 -4.52 -14.26 -22.36
N GLN A 35 -4.49 -13.72 -21.15
CA GLN A 35 -5.65 -13.13 -20.49
C GLN A 35 -5.52 -11.61 -20.49
N GLY A 36 -6.64 -10.90 -20.69
CA GLY A 36 -6.69 -9.43 -20.74
C GLY A 36 -5.90 -8.74 -19.62
N PHE A 37 -6.05 -9.24 -18.40
CA PHE A 37 -5.41 -8.70 -17.19
C PHE A 37 -3.92 -9.04 -17.04
N ARG A 38 -3.39 -9.93 -17.88
CA ARG A 38 -1.96 -10.29 -17.92
C ARG A 38 -1.20 -9.54 -19.01
N ILE A 39 -1.84 -8.63 -19.73
CA ILE A 39 -1.19 -7.86 -20.79
C ILE A 39 -0.63 -6.57 -20.21
N ILE A 40 0.68 -6.39 -20.38
CA ILE A 40 1.40 -5.22 -19.93
C ILE A 40 1.67 -4.35 -21.15
N LYS A 41 1.17 -3.10 -21.21
CA LYS A 41 1.55 -2.22 -22.31
C LYS A 41 3.01 -1.84 -22.14
N ALA A 42 3.78 -1.80 -23.22
CA ALA A 42 5.18 -1.40 -23.15
C ALA A 42 5.34 0.03 -22.60
N ALA A 43 4.34 0.89 -22.77
CA ALA A 43 4.29 2.23 -22.18
C ALA A 43 4.12 2.23 -20.64
N ASP A 44 3.54 1.16 -20.07
CA ASP A 44 3.37 1.00 -18.63
C ASP A 44 4.65 0.48 -17.96
N LEU A 45 5.55 -0.12 -18.73
CA LEU A 45 6.89 -0.45 -18.26
C LEU A 45 7.72 0.83 -18.20
N GLY A 46 7.85 1.37 -16.98
CA GLY A 46 8.77 2.46 -16.71
C GLY A 46 10.20 2.05 -17.06
N ILE A 47 10.91 2.91 -17.80
CA ILE A 47 12.38 2.86 -17.77
C ILE A 47 12.78 3.21 -16.34
N VAL A 48 13.52 2.32 -15.67
CA VAL A 48 14.18 2.65 -14.39
C VAL A 48 15.33 3.62 -14.67
N ARG A 49 15.00 4.84 -15.09
CA ARG A 49 15.87 6.00 -15.04
C ARG A 49 15.47 6.73 -13.78
N GLY A 50 16.34 6.63 -12.78
CA GLY A 50 16.23 7.21 -11.42
C GLY A 50 14.98 8.05 -11.19
N PHE A 51 14.07 7.48 -10.39
CA PHE A 51 12.87 8.10 -9.82
C PHE A 51 12.78 9.62 -10.05
N ALA A 52 11.99 10.04 -11.04
CA ALA A 52 11.49 11.40 -11.12
C ALA A 52 10.37 11.58 -10.09
N THR A 53 10.71 11.46 -8.81
CA THR A 53 9.90 11.98 -7.70
C THR A 53 10.61 13.21 -7.17
N HIS A 54 9.84 14.25 -6.82
CA HIS A 54 10.36 15.37 -6.07
C HIS A 54 10.78 14.86 -4.68
N GLY A 55 12.03 14.43 -4.53
CA GLY A 55 12.58 13.87 -3.30
C GLY A 55 13.98 13.28 -3.50
N PRO A 56 14.74 13.05 -2.43
CA PRO A 56 16.06 12.44 -2.52
C PRO A 56 15.95 11.03 -3.14
N VAL A 57 16.79 10.80 -4.15
CA VAL A 57 16.88 9.51 -4.86
C VAL A 57 17.35 8.43 -3.87
N PRO A 58 16.65 7.28 -3.75
CA PRO A 58 17.14 6.18 -2.91
C PRO A 58 18.48 5.66 -3.44
N GLU A 59 19.38 5.27 -2.53
CA GLU A 59 20.62 4.57 -2.90
C GLU A 59 20.33 3.39 -3.83
N MET A 60 21.29 3.07 -4.71
CA MET A 60 21.17 2.11 -5.83
C MET A 60 20.64 0.70 -5.45
N GLY A 61 20.67 0.32 -4.16
CA GLY A 61 20.06 -0.92 -3.65
C GLY A 61 18.54 -0.85 -3.45
N LEU A 62 17.98 0.32 -3.09
CA LEU A 62 16.52 0.50 -2.90
C LEU A 62 15.72 0.53 -4.22
N ALA A 63 16.41 0.67 -5.35
CA ALA A 63 15.80 0.75 -6.68
C ALA A 63 15.18 -0.57 -7.16
N TYR A 64 15.51 -1.71 -6.53
CA TYR A 64 14.90 -3.01 -6.82
C TYR A 64 13.55 -3.23 -6.14
N HIS A 65 13.19 -2.38 -5.18
CA HIS A 65 11.91 -2.46 -4.50
C HIS A 65 10.86 -1.60 -5.20
N GLY A 66 9.60 -2.04 -5.21
CA GLY A 66 8.52 -1.30 -5.85
C GLY A 66 8.38 0.13 -5.30
N SER A 67 7.95 1.07 -6.14
CA SER A 67 7.87 2.51 -5.84
C SER A 67 7.16 2.84 -4.53
N LYS A 68 6.19 2.01 -4.12
CA LYS A 68 5.47 2.17 -2.86
C LYS A 68 6.33 1.92 -1.62
N LEU A 69 7.17 0.89 -1.64
CA LEU A 69 8.10 0.59 -0.54
C LEU A 69 9.23 1.62 -0.50
N SER A 70 9.69 2.09 -1.65
CA SER A 70 10.65 3.21 -1.71
C SER A 70 10.07 4.48 -1.09
N SER A 71 8.80 4.81 -1.38
CA SER A 71 8.09 5.94 -0.76
C SER A 71 7.91 5.78 0.74
N LEU A 72 7.64 4.54 1.22
CA LEU A 72 7.59 4.25 2.66
C LEU A 72 8.93 4.56 3.33
N VAL A 73 10.05 4.11 2.76
CA VAL A 73 11.38 4.41 3.30
C VAL A 73 11.65 5.91 3.25
N GLY A 74 11.33 6.58 2.15
CA GLY A 74 11.49 8.02 2.02
C GLY A 74 10.74 8.80 3.11
N LEU A 75 9.49 8.43 3.39
CA LEU A 75 8.69 9.03 4.47
C LEU A 75 9.30 8.77 5.86
N LEU A 76 9.79 7.56 6.13
CA LEU A 76 10.43 7.22 7.39
C LEU A 76 11.79 7.91 7.55
N SER A 77 12.51 8.16 6.47
CA SER A 77 13.80 8.86 6.48
C SER A 77 13.66 10.39 6.53
N ASP A 78 12.49 10.95 6.22
CA ASP A 78 12.24 12.40 6.35
C ASP A 78 11.94 12.77 7.80
N HIS A 79 12.97 13.23 8.51
CA HIS A 79 12.89 13.65 9.91
C HIS A 79 12.06 14.92 10.14
N ASN A 80 11.74 15.68 9.09
CA ASN A 80 10.80 16.81 9.21
C ASN A 80 9.35 16.31 9.21
N ALA A 81 9.06 15.22 8.47
CA ALA A 81 7.76 14.60 8.42
C ALA A 81 7.50 13.68 9.62
N ILE A 82 8.48 12.86 9.98
CA ILE A 82 8.43 11.93 11.12
C ILE A 82 9.73 12.09 11.93
N PRO A 83 9.70 12.82 13.05
CA PRO A 83 10.86 12.98 13.93
C PRO A 83 11.51 11.64 14.29
N GLU A 84 12.83 11.61 14.43
CA GLU A 84 13.56 10.36 14.72
C GLU A 84 13.16 9.75 16.07
N SER A 85 12.82 10.60 17.05
CA SER A 85 12.34 10.18 18.38
C SER A 85 10.92 9.61 18.39
N ASP A 86 10.21 9.67 17.27
CA ASP A 86 8.81 9.27 17.17
C ASP A 86 8.68 7.81 16.70
N ARG A 87 7.64 7.14 17.18
CA ARG A 87 7.39 5.73 16.89
C ARG A 87 6.26 5.55 15.90
N VAL A 88 6.45 4.59 15.01
CA VAL A 88 5.58 4.33 13.87
C VAL A 88 4.96 2.95 13.98
N ILE A 89 3.66 2.85 13.76
CA ILE A 89 2.99 1.58 13.48
C ILE A 89 2.75 1.49 11.98
N LEU A 90 3.25 0.43 11.36
CA LEU A 90 3.04 0.14 9.94
C LEU A 90 2.05 -1.02 9.80
N PHE A 91 0.85 -0.71 9.31
CA PHE A 91 -0.19 -1.69 9.03
C PHE A 91 -0.11 -2.19 7.59
N ILE A 92 -0.09 -3.51 7.44
CA ILE A 92 -0.03 -4.21 6.15
C ILE A 92 -0.99 -5.40 6.21
N GLN A 93 -1.84 -5.58 5.21
CA GLN A 93 -2.83 -6.68 5.21
C GLN A 93 -2.20 -8.05 4.91
N TYR A 94 -1.22 -8.10 4.00
CA TYR A 94 -0.69 -9.35 3.47
C TYR A 94 0.68 -9.71 4.07
N PRO A 95 0.86 -10.92 4.63
CA PRO A 95 2.13 -11.36 5.25
C PRO A 95 3.35 -11.30 4.33
N GLU A 96 3.19 -11.61 3.04
CA GLU A 96 4.32 -11.54 2.08
C GLU A 96 4.80 -10.09 1.89
N VAL A 97 3.87 -9.12 1.90
CA VAL A 97 4.21 -7.70 1.83
C VAL A 97 4.85 -7.23 3.15
N MET A 98 4.46 -7.80 4.29
CA MET A 98 5.13 -7.54 5.58
C MET A 98 6.59 -8.00 5.55
N LYS A 99 6.89 -9.15 4.96
CA LYS A 99 8.27 -9.64 4.79
C LYS A 99 9.06 -8.70 3.88
N ALA A 100 8.50 -8.32 2.73
CA ALA A 100 9.14 -7.37 1.82
C ALA A 100 9.41 -6.00 2.49
N ALA A 101 8.45 -5.49 3.28
CA ALA A 101 8.64 -4.27 4.06
C ALA A 101 9.73 -4.42 5.14
N SER A 102 9.80 -5.56 5.82
CA SER A 102 10.87 -5.87 6.78
C SER A 102 12.26 -5.88 6.11
N ASP A 103 12.35 -6.48 4.92
CA ASP A 103 13.61 -6.58 4.18
C ASP A 103 14.12 -5.21 3.73
N ILE A 104 13.26 -4.37 3.15
CA ILE A 104 13.67 -3.02 2.73
C ILE A 104 13.99 -2.11 3.92
N LEU A 105 13.27 -2.21 5.04
CA LEU A 105 13.59 -1.44 6.24
C LEU A 105 14.94 -1.87 6.83
N ARG A 106 15.28 -3.17 6.75
CA ARG A 106 16.60 -3.68 7.17
C ARG A 106 17.72 -3.16 6.27
N GLU A 107 17.52 -3.14 4.96
CA GLU A 107 18.46 -2.54 4.00
C GLU A 107 18.65 -1.04 4.24
N ALA A 108 17.56 -0.32 4.54
CA ALA A 108 17.58 1.09 4.89
C ALA A 108 18.08 1.39 6.32
N LYS A 109 18.49 0.36 7.08
CA LYS A 109 18.94 0.46 8.48
C LYS A 109 17.93 1.11 9.42
N ILE A 110 16.64 0.93 9.15
CA ILE A 110 15.54 1.39 10.00
C ILE A 110 15.18 0.25 10.97
N SER A 111 15.35 0.50 12.26
CA SER A 111 15.06 -0.46 13.31
C SER A 111 13.56 -0.75 13.42
N HIS A 112 13.21 -2.04 13.40
CA HIS A 112 11.82 -2.44 13.37
C HIS A 112 11.57 -3.82 13.99
N LEU A 113 10.31 -4.05 14.35
CA LEU A 113 9.79 -5.36 14.77
C LEU A 113 8.60 -5.74 13.87
N VAL A 114 8.43 -7.04 13.63
CA VAL A 114 7.30 -7.58 12.87
C VAL A 114 6.54 -8.55 13.75
N VAL A 115 5.21 -8.41 13.80
CA VAL A 115 4.30 -9.34 14.50
C VAL A 115 3.29 -9.87 13.50
N PHE A 116 3.38 -11.17 13.23
CA PHE A 116 2.40 -11.91 12.42
C PHE A 116 1.26 -12.45 13.30
N SER A 117 0.14 -12.82 12.69
CA SER A 117 -1.06 -13.30 13.40
C SER A 117 -0.84 -14.50 14.32
N ASN A 118 0.15 -15.35 14.02
CA ASN A 118 0.49 -16.57 14.77
C ASN A 118 1.84 -16.48 15.48
N ASP A 119 2.34 -15.26 15.73
CA ASP A 119 3.63 -15.06 16.37
C ASP A 119 3.59 -15.36 17.87
N HIS A 120 4.16 -16.49 18.27
CA HIS A 120 4.28 -16.90 19.68
C HIS A 120 5.08 -15.92 20.55
N HIS A 121 5.86 -15.02 19.93
CA HIS A 121 6.65 -13.99 20.61
C HIS A 121 6.02 -12.59 20.52
N ALA A 122 4.79 -12.47 20.00
CA ALA A 122 4.08 -11.19 19.84
C ALA A 122 4.15 -10.33 21.11
N SER A 123 3.75 -10.87 22.26
CA SER A 123 3.73 -10.12 23.53
C SER A 123 5.10 -9.56 23.92
N ARG A 124 6.18 -10.30 23.68
CA ARG A 124 7.54 -9.83 23.98
C ARG A 124 7.94 -8.67 23.07
N LYS A 125 7.67 -8.79 21.76
CA LYS A 125 7.93 -7.73 20.78
C LYS A 125 7.12 -6.46 21.07
N ILE A 126 5.87 -6.60 21.48
CA ILE A 126 5.04 -5.46 21.88
C ILE A 126 5.61 -4.77 23.12
N ILE A 127 6.00 -5.52 24.16
CA ILE A 127 6.64 -4.95 25.35
C ILE A 127 7.95 -4.25 24.99
N GLN A 128 8.75 -4.86 24.10
CA GLN A 128 9.98 -4.26 23.59
C GLN A 128 9.71 -2.93 22.88
N PHE A 129 8.69 -2.87 22.02
CA PHE A 129 8.26 -1.65 21.35
C PHE A 129 7.69 -0.60 22.32
N GLN A 130 7.11 -0.99 23.45
CA GLN A 130 6.61 -0.06 24.46
C GLN A 130 7.71 0.47 25.38
N SER A 131 8.79 -0.29 25.58
CA SER A 131 9.78 -0.04 26.63
C SER A 131 10.54 1.29 26.48
N LEU A 132 10.56 1.87 25.27
CA LEU A 132 11.38 3.01 24.87
C LEU A 132 12.91 2.84 25.03
N LYS A 133 13.37 1.75 25.66
CA LYS A 133 14.79 1.47 25.93
C LYS A 133 15.50 0.94 24.70
N ASP A 134 14.79 0.15 23.91
CA ASP A 134 15.28 -0.34 22.64
C ASP A 134 15.06 0.72 21.58
N ASP A 135 16.06 0.91 20.74
CA ASP A 135 16.02 1.80 19.58
C ASP A 135 15.18 1.18 18.46
N ILE A 136 13.92 0.83 18.74
CA ILE A 136 12.96 0.31 17.76
C ILE A 136 12.05 1.46 17.33
N ARG A 137 12.13 1.81 16.04
CA ARG A 137 11.38 2.91 15.46
C ARG A 137 10.03 2.48 14.88
N VAL A 138 9.99 1.32 14.21
CA VAL A 138 8.80 0.85 13.48
C VAL A 138 8.28 -0.48 14.04
N LEU A 139 6.97 -0.59 14.23
CA LEU A 139 6.29 -1.86 14.52
C LEU A 139 5.38 -2.22 13.34
N ILE A 140 5.70 -3.28 12.63
CA ILE A 140 4.88 -3.82 11.54
C ILE A 140 3.83 -4.78 12.12
N LEU A 141 2.56 -4.48 11.86
CA LEU A 141 1.41 -5.28 12.29
C LEU A 141 0.56 -5.69 11.10
N GLN A 142 -0.01 -6.88 11.19
CA GLN A 142 -1.00 -7.34 10.22
C GLN A 142 -2.33 -6.58 10.40
N LEU A 143 -2.85 -6.02 9.31
CA LEU A 143 -4.13 -5.32 9.29
C LEU A 143 -5.28 -6.31 9.09
N GLY A 144 -6.40 -6.09 9.80
CA GLY A 144 -7.57 -6.97 9.74
C GLY A 144 -7.47 -8.22 10.62
N ASP A 145 -6.38 -8.37 11.37
CA ASP A 145 -6.18 -9.50 12.26
C ASP A 145 -6.60 -9.23 13.72
N VAL A 146 -7.25 -10.23 14.31
CA VAL A 146 -7.76 -10.28 15.69
C VAL A 146 -6.66 -10.39 16.73
N THR A 147 -5.49 -10.98 16.41
CA THR A 147 -4.39 -11.15 17.37
C THR A 147 -3.83 -9.82 17.87
N ALA A 148 -4.08 -8.75 17.12
CA ALA A 148 -3.67 -7.42 17.50
C ALA A 148 -4.79 -6.60 18.20
N ALA A 149 -5.98 -7.18 18.40
CA ALA A 149 -7.05 -6.57 19.18
C ALA A 149 -6.63 -6.40 20.65
N GLY A 150 -6.78 -5.19 21.19
CA GLY A 150 -6.48 -4.89 22.59
C GLY A 150 -5.03 -4.49 22.91
N LEU A 151 -4.12 -4.43 21.93
CA LEU A 151 -2.75 -3.93 22.16
C LEU A 151 -2.77 -2.44 22.56
N ASN A 152 -2.02 -2.10 23.62
CA ASN A 152 -1.83 -0.70 24.00
C ASN A 152 -0.59 -0.12 23.32
N LEU A 153 -0.76 0.64 22.23
CA LEU A 153 0.35 1.17 21.43
C LEU A 153 0.42 2.70 21.49
N GLN A 154 -0.02 3.29 22.61
CA GLN A 154 0.02 4.74 22.90
C GLN A 154 1.41 5.38 22.77
N VAL A 155 2.47 4.58 22.78
CA VAL A 155 3.84 5.06 22.56
C VAL A 155 4.07 5.54 21.13
N ALA A 156 3.26 5.08 20.17
CA ALA A 156 3.33 5.48 18.78
C ALA A 156 2.43 6.68 18.51
N ASN A 157 2.93 7.59 17.69
CA ASN A 157 2.27 8.81 17.28
C ASN A 157 2.21 8.96 15.75
N HIS A 158 2.71 7.99 14.99
CA HIS A 158 2.49 7.88 13.55
C HIS A 158 1.93 6.49 13.21
N ILE A 159 0.87 6.48 12.40
CA ILE A 159 0.23 5.25 11.90
C ILE A 159 0.26 5.30 10.38
N ILE A 160 0.89 4.33 9.77
CA ILE A 160 1.00 4.22 8.32
C ILE A 160 0.25 2.97 7.86
N PHE A 161 -0.71 3.15 6.96
CA PHE A 161 -1.34 2.07 6.22
C PHE A 161 -0.63 1.93 4.88
N LEU A 162 0.06 0.81 4.65
CA LEU A 162 0.78 0.56 3.40
C LEU A 162 -0.17 0.30 2.22
N GLY A 163 -1.47 0.17 2.45
CA GLY A 163 -2.51 0.06 1.43
C GLY A 163 -3.90 0.15 2.09
N PRO A 164 -4.96 0.30 1.30
CA PRO A 164 -6.31 0.28 1.83
C PRO A 164 -6.64 -1.13 2.35
N LEU A 165 -7.43 -1.20 3.41
CA LEU A 165 -7.96 -2.47 3.90
C LEU A 165 -8.96 -3.04 2.87
N PHE A 166 -8.66 -4.20 2.31
CA PHE A 166 -9.58 -4.92 1.43
C PHE A 166 -10.50 -5.83 2.25
N THR A 167 -11.77 -5.46 2.34
CA THR A 167 -12.84 -6.22 3.02
C THR A 167 -14.07 -6.34 2.12
N MET A 168 -14.96 -7.29 2.43
CA MET A 168 -16.20 -7.49 1.68
C MET A 168 -17.23 -6.39 1.92
N SER A 169 -17.33 -5.90 3.16
CA SER A 169 -18.27 -4.83 3.51
C SER A 169 -17.57 -3.56 3.97
N ARG A 170 -18.29 -2.43 3.87
CA ARG A 170 -17.89 -1.14 4.46
C ARG A 170 -17.89 -1.17 5.99
N TYR A 171 -18.77 -1.96 6.59
CA TYR A 171 -18.80 -2.17 8.04
C TYR A 171 -17.48 -2.78 8.54
N ASP A 172 -17.01 -3.85 7.89
CA ASP A 172 -15.75 -4.52 8.25
C ASP A 172 -14.55 -3.59 8.05
N TYR A 173 -14.56 -2.80 6.97
CA TYR A 173 -13.55 -1.78 6.73
C TYR A 173 -13.52 -0.78 7.88
N THR A 174 -14.67 -0.20 8.21
CA THR A 174 -14.79 0.86 9.23
C THR A 174 -14.41 0.34 10.60
N SER A 175 -14.89 -0.86 10.96
CA SER A 175 -14.56 -1.53 12.22
C SER A 175 -13.07 -1.84 12.32
N GLY A 176 -12.48 -2.46 11.28
CA GLY A 176 -11.06 -2.80 11.24
C GLY A 176 -10.14 -1.58 11.33
N MET A 177 -10.44 -0.53 10.57
CA MET A 177 -9.69 0.73 10.58
C MET A 177 -9.82 1.46 11.91
N THR A 178 -11.03 1.54 12.47
CA THR A 178 -11.28 2.15 13.79
C THR A 178 -10.50 1.42 14.89
N GLN A 179 -10.52 0.08 14.86
CA GLN A 179 -9.77 -0.72 15.80
C GLN A 179 -8.27 -0.50 15.66
N ALA A 180 -7.74 -0.49 14.43
CA ALA A 180 -6.32 -0.27 14.16
C ALA A 180 -5.85 1.11 14.67
N ILE A 181 -6.61 2.17 14.37
CA ILE A 181 -6.32 3.54 14.82
C ILE A 181 -6.42 3.65 16.35
N GLY A 182 -7.45 3.05 16.94
CA GLY A 182 -7.69 3.08 18.39
C GLY A 182 -6.62 2.37 19.25
N ARG A 183 -5.74 1.57 18.63
CA ARG A 183 -4.60 0.95 19.35
C ARG A 183 -3.54 1.97 19.74
N ALA A 184 -3.29 2.96 18.88
CA ALA A 184 -2.36 4.05 19.16
C ALA A 184 -3.10 5.27 19.71
N ARG A 185 -4.17 5.73 19.04
CA ARG A 185 -4.91 6.93 19.43
C ARG A 185 -5.74 6.66 20.69
N ARG A 186 -5.26 7.14 21.83
CA ARG A 186 -5.98 7.08 23.12
C ARG A 186 -5.88 8.39 23.88
N TYR A 187 -6.85 8.61 24.77
CA TYR A 187 -6.88 9.79 25.64
C TYR A 187 -5.60 9.88 26.49
N GLY A 188 -5.07 11.09 26.67
CA GLY A 188 -3.88 11.36 27.50
C GLY A 188 -2.53 11.28 26.78
N GLN A 189 -2.49 11.03 25.47
CA GLN A 189 -1.24 11.17 24.70
C GLN A 189 -0.81 12.65 24.60
N ALA A 190 0.48 12.91 24.84
CA ALA A 190 1.04 14.26 24.76
C ALA A 190 1.32 14.73 23.32
N LYS A 191 1.60 13.78 22.41
CA LYS A 191 1.88 14.05 20.99
C LYS A 191 0.64 13.81 20.14
N HIS A 192 0.49 14.59 19.07
CA HIS A 192 -0.56 14.37 18.08
C HIS A 192 -0.32 13.06 17.32
N VAL A 193 -1.39 12.32 17.02
CA VAL A 193 -1.31 11.08 16.25
C VAL A 193 -1.56 11.37 14.78
N HIS A 194 -0.57 11.14 13.94
CA HIS A 194 -0.63 11.32 12.50
C HIS A 194 -1.00 10.00 11.81
N ILE A 195 -1.91 10.07 10.84
CA ILE A 195 -2.38 8.90 10.08
C ILE A 195 -2.02 9.11 8.60
N TYR A 196 -1.32 8.14 8.02
CA TYR A 196 -0.88 8.15 6.64
C TYR A 196 -1.49 6.98 5.89
N HIS A 197 -2.03 7.24 4.71
CA HIS A 197 -2.50 6.23 3.76
C HIS A 197 -1.62 6.27 2.52
N LEU A 198 -0.81 5.23 2.30
CA LEU A 198 -0.03 5.11 1.08
C LEU A 198 -0.88 4.45 0.01
N LEU A 199 -1.15 5.19 -1.05
CA LEU A 199 -2.02 4.79 -2.15
C LEU A 199 -1.26 4.93 -3.47
N THR A 200 -1.45 3.93 -4.34
CA THR A 200 -0.88 3.93 -5.69
C THR A 200 -1.92 4.51 -6.64
N LEU A 201 -1.60 5.66 -7.24
CA LEU A 201 -2.50 6.35 -8.15
C LEU A 201 -2.83 5.48 -9.37
N ASN A 202 -4.04 5.65 -9.91
CA ASN A 202 -4.55 4.92 -11.07
C ASN A 202 -4.58 3.39 -10.85
N THR A 203 -4.78 2.96 -9.60
CA THR A 203 -4.93 1.54 -9.25
C THR A 203 -6.20 1.31 -8.44
N LEU A 204 -6.56 0.03 -8.29
CA LEU A 204 -7.67 -0.41 -7.45
C LEU A 204 -7.55 0.09 -6.00
N GLU A 205 -6.35 0.43 -5.52
CA GLU A 205 -6.18 0.97 -4.18
C GLU A 205 -6.95 2.28 -3.96
N VAL A 206 -6.95 3.16 -4.97
CA VAL A 206 -7.72 4.41 -4.92
C VAL A 206 -9.21 4.09 -4.95
N ASN A 207 -9.64 3.17 -5.81
CA ASN A 207 -11.06 2.77 -5.91
C ASN A 207 -11.58 2.27 -4.56
N ILE A 208 -10.85 1.36 -3.90
CA ILE A 208 -11.21 0.84 -2.58
C ILE A 208 -11.21 1.96 -1.54
N PHE A 209 -10.17 2.80 -1.52
CA PHE A 209 -10.06 3.86 -0.52
C PHE A 209 -11.23 4.85 -0.61
N GLU A 210 -11.53 5.32 -1.81
CA GLU A 210 -12.60 6.28 -2.06
C GLU A 210 -13.98 5.67 -1.80
N ASP A 211 -14.25 4.46 -2.30
CA ASP A 211 -15.51 3.74 -2.06
C ASP A 211 -15.79 3.55 -0.58
N ARG A 212 -14.81 3.01 0.16
CA ARG A 212 -15.00 2.66 1.57
C ARG A 212 -15.18 3.90 2.45
N ARG A 213 -14.57 5.02 2.07
CA ARG A 213 -14.62 6.27 2.84
C ARG A 213 -15.71 7.23 2.37
N GLN A 214 -16.23 7.07 1.15
CA GLN A 214 -17.12 8.04 0.49
C GLN A 214 -16.47 9.43 0.39
N GLU A 215 -15.17 9.42 0.10
CA GLU A 215 -14.31 10.59 -0.02
C GLU A 215 -13.53 10.45 -1.34
N ARG A 216 -13.14 11.57 -1.96
CA ARG A 216 -12.33 11.60 -3.17
C ARG A 216 -10.92 12.10 -2.90
N ILE A 217 -9.96 11.53 -3.62
CA ILE A 217 -8.58 12.00 -3.64
C ILE A 217 -8.47 13.06 -4.73
N ALA A 218 -8.17 14.28 -4.32
CA ALA A 218 -7.97 15.41 -5.22
C ALA A 218 -6.52 15.90 -5.15
N ARG A 219 -6.00 16.43 -6.25
CA ARG A 219 -4.68 17.08 -6.27
C ARG A 219 -4.81 18.59 -6.36
N LYS A 220 -4.47 19.31 -5.28
CA LYS A 220 -4.50 20.78 -5.21
C LYS A 220 -3.16 21.34 -4.79
N GLY A 221 -2.61 22.29 -5.57
CA GLY A 221 -1.34 22.94 -5.24
C GLY A 221 -0.15 21.97 -5.13
N GLY A 222 -0.18 20.86 -5.86
CA GLY A 222 0.85 19.81 -5.81
C GLY A 222 0.63 18.75 -4.73
N ASN A 223 -0.27 18.97 -3.76
CA ASN A 223 -0.57 18.05 -2.67
C ASN A 223 -1.82 17.21 -2.93
N PHE A 224 -1.83 15.98 -2.41
CA PHE A 224 -3.02 15.14 -2.39
C PHE A 224 -3.84 15.44 -1.15
N LEU A 225 -5.12 15.72 -1.36
CA LEU A 225 -6.09 16.01 -0.32
C LEU A 225 -7.25 15.02 -0.44
N VAL A 226 -7.78 14.62 0.72
CA VAL A 226 -9.00 13.85 0.78
C VAL A 226 -10.15 14.84 0.97
N MET A 227 -11.11 14.82 0.05
CA MET A 227 -12.21 15.77 -0.02
C MET A 227 -13.54 15.02 -0.04
N ASN A 228 -14.61 15.67 0.41
CA ASN A 228 -15.95 15.12 0.24
C ASN A 228 -16.30 15.07 -1.26
N GLU A 229 -17.07 14.06 -1.68
CA GLU A 229 -17.47 13.90 -3.08
C GLU A 229 -18.13 15.15 -3.66
N GLN A 230 -18.91 15.87 -2.85
CA GLN A 230 -19.64 17.07 -3.26
C GLN A 230 -18.75 18.31 -3.48
N GLU A 231 -17.52 18.30 -2.96
CA GLU A 231 -16.61 19.47 -2.97
C GLU A 231 -15.51 19.35 -4.03
N THR A 232 -15.54 18.28 -4.82
CA THR A 232 -14.44 17.93 -5.73
C THR A 232 -14.85 18.07 -7.18
N ASN A 233 -14.12 18.88 -7.97
CA ASN A 233 -14.28 18.94 -9.42
C ASN A 233 -13.62 17.73 -10.08
N ASP A 234 -14.23 17.16 -11.12
CA ASP A 234 -13.80 15.91 -11.75
C ASP A 234 -12.37 15.99 -12.33
N ASP A 235 -11.95 17.16 -12.81
CA ASP A 235 -10.61 17.40 -13.37
C ASP A 235 -9.47 17.22 -12.35
N GLU A 236 -9.76 17.37 -11.05
CA GLU A 236 -8.76 17.27 -9.98
C GLU A 236 -8.75 15.89 -9.28
N ALA A 237 -9.74 15.04 -9.57
CA ALA A 237 -10.08 13.82 -8.81
C ALA A 237 -9.89 12.49 -9.57
N CYS A 238 -9.46 12.51 -10.82
CA CYS A 238 -9.41 11.31 -11.67
C CYS A 238 -8.13 10.47 -11.42
N TRP A 239 -8.06 9.81 -10.26
CA TRP A 239 -6.93 8.94 -9.86
C TRP A 239 -7.32 7.47 -9.66
N LYS A 240 -8.54 7.10 -10.05
CA LYS A 240 -9.06 5.73 -9.97
C LYS A 240 -8.35 4.80 -10.96
N GLY A 241 -8.12 3.56 -10.55
CA GLY A 241 -7.72 2.48 -11.45
C GLY A 241 -8.90 1.90 -12.21
N LYS A 242 -8.60 0.99 -13.14
CA LYS A 242 -9.63 0.18 -13.80
C LYS A 242 -10.26 -0.77 -12.79
N ASP A 243 -11.58 -0.89 -12.83
CA ASP A 243 -12.29 -1.89 -12.05
C ASP A 243 -11.89 -3.30 -12.50
N LEU A 244 -11.89 -4.24 -11.56
CA LEU A 244 -11.73 -5.65 -11.88
C LEU A 244 -13.01 -6.09 -12.62
N GLN A 245 -12.92 -6.33 -13.93
CA GLN A 245 -14.02 -6.98 -14.65
C GLN A 245 -14.33 -8.31 -13.94
N GLY A 246 -15.52 -8.42 -13.36
CA GLY A 246 -15.96 -9.59 -12.60
C GLY A 246 -15.92 -9.47 -11.08
N SER A 247 -15.43 -8.36 -10.49
CA SER A 247 -15.78 -8.07 -9.09
C SER A 247 -17.23 -7.62 -9.06
N GLN A 248 -18.15 -8.53 -8.73
CA GLN A 248 -19.49 -8.15 -8.28
C GLN A 248 -19.35 -7.33 -7.00
N LEU A 249 -19.10 -6.03 -7.15
CA LEU A 249 -19.35 -5.01 -6.13
C LEU A 249 -20.72 -4.38 -6.32
N ASP A 250 -21.50 -4.89 -7.27
CA ASP A 250 -22.88 -4.49 -7.49
C ASP A 250 -23.78 -5.20 -6.46
N ASN A 251 -24.36 -4.39 -5.57
CA ASN A 251 -25.55 -4.66 -4.76
C ASN A 251 -25.47 -5.78 -3.73
N VAL A 252 -25.02 -5.42 -2.51
CA VAL A 252 -25.61 -5.98 -1.29
C VAL A 252 -25.92 -4.82 -0.33
N ASP A 253 -26.90 -4.00 -0.71
CA ASP A 253 -27.70 -3.26 0.26
C ASP A 253 -29.04 -4.01 0.39
N GLY A 254 -29.23 -4.59 1.58
CA GLY A 254 -30.44 -5.24 2.06
C GLY A 254 -30.36 -5.36 3.58
#